data_AF-A0A8T0D8Y1-F1
#
_entry.id   AF-A0A8T0D8Y1-F1
#
_cell.length_a   1.000
_cell.length_b   1.000
_cell.length_c   1.000
_cell.angle_alpha   90.00
_cell.angle_beta   90.00
_cell.angle_gamma   90.00
#
_symmetry.space_group_name_H-M   'P 1'
#
loop_
_entity.id
_entity.type
_entity.pdbx_description
1 polymer ?
#
loop_
_entity_poly.entity_id
_entity_poly.type
_entity_poly.pdbx_seq_one_letter_code
_entity_poly.pdbx_strand_id
1 'polypeptide(L)'
;MELRAVYRENFFSRLQGPEESVHRFPKDLWELASRAFKHLAPVEFERNIYERFCMGLQNGNLRNKFILKPAENMLVVLTKTRGYEAVEQSDDVRAAEDSICLAFRQHSLTPEPLLRRNQPALPVSGECC
;
A
#
# COMPACT_ATOMS: atom_id res chain seq x y z
N MET A 1 -27.97 -25.92 -2.10
CA MET A 1 -27.43 -25.68 -0.74
C MET A 1 -25.91 -25.41 -0.76
N GLU A 2 -25.16 -26.07 -1.64
CA GLU A 2 -23.70 -25.95 -1.77
C GLU A 2 -23.17 -24.52 -1.98
N LEU A 3 -23.85 -23.70 -2.79
CA LEU A 3 -23.35 -22.36 -3.11
C LEU A 3 -23.21 -21.42 -1.89
N ARG A 4 -24.08 -21.54 -0.88
CA ARG A 4 -23.95 -20.75 0.37
C ARG A 4 -22.76 -21.23 1.21
N ALA A 5 -22.48 -22.53 1.21
CA ALA A 5 -21.35 -23.10 1.93
C ALA A 5 -20.02 -22.58 1.34
N VAL A 6 -19.92 -22.50 0.00
CA VAL A 6 -18.76 -21.93 -0.70
C VAL A 6 -18.53 -20.46 -0.30
N TYR A 7 -19.57 -19.62 -0.30
CA TYR A 7 -19.40 -18.22 0.14
C TYR A 7 -19.01 -18.11 1.61
N ARG A 8 -19.53 -18.99 2.47
CA ARG A 8 -19.18 -19.03 3.88
C ARG A 8 -17.72 -19.42 4.08
N GLU A 9 -17.26 -20.45 3.38
CA GLU A 9 -15.85 -20.87 3.41
C GLU A 9 -14.93 -19.76 2.92
N ASN A 10 -15.24 -19.17 1.77
CA ASN A 10 -14.50 -18.03 1.23
C ASN A 10 -14.46 -16.84 2.19
N PHE A 11 -15.57 -16.55 2.88
CA PHE A 11 -15.62 -15.50 3.89
C PHE A 11 -14.65 -15.78 5.05
N PHE A 12 -14.65 -17.00 5.59
CA PHE A 12 -13.79 -17.38 6.71
C PHE A 12 -12.33 -17.60 6.32
N SER A 13 -12.01 -17.84 5.05
CA SER A 13 -10.64 -17.94 4.55
C SER A 13 -10.07 -16.61 4.07
N ARG A 14 -10.92 -15.61 3.79
CA ARG A 14 -10.47 -14.32 3.23
C ARG A 14 -9.56 -13.57 4.19
N LEU A 15 -8.33 -13.33 3.76
CA LEU A 15 -7.31 -12.50 4.43
C LEU A 15 -6.93 -11.36 3.49
N GLN A 16 -6.62 -10.18 4.02
CA GLN A 16 -6.10 -9.07 3.23
C GLN A 16 -4.82 -9.49 2.51
N GLY A 17 -4.78 -9.30 1.20
CA GLY A 17 -3.58 -9.57 0.40
C GLY A 17 -2.45 -8.57 0.66
N PRO A 18 -1.18 -8.93 0.38
CA PRO A 18 -0.01 -8.07 0.64
C PRO A 18 -0.04 -6.72 -0.09
N GLU A 19 -0.63 -6.70 -1.28
CA GLU A 19 -0.76 -5.49 -2.11
C GLU A 19 -2.21 -4.99 -2.12
N GLU A 20 -3.07 -5.57 -1.28
CA GLU A 20 -4.47 -5.22 -1.25
C GLU A 20 -4.72 -3.98 -0.38
N SER A 21 -5.34 -2.99 -1.00
CA SER A 21 -5.93 -1.83 -0.34
C SER A 21 -6.78 -2.23 0.88
N VAL A 22 -6.50 -1.60 2.02
CA VAL A 22 -7.23 -1.74 3.29
C VAL A 22 -8.71 -1.36 3.13
N HIS A 23 -9.04 -0.47 2.19
CA HIS A 23 -10.39 -0.02 1.85
C HIS A 23 -11.14 -1.01 0.95
N ARG A 24 -10.45 -1.77 0.10
CA ARG A 24 -11.05 -2.80 -0.75
C ARG A 24 -11.45 -4.03 0.05
N PHE A 25 -10.59 -4.48 0.95
CA PHE A 25 -10.79 -5.67 1.77
C PHE A 25 -12.17 -5.76 2.48
N PRO A 26 -12.66 -4.74 3.22
CA PRO A 26 -13.96 -4.80 3.87
C PRO A 26 -15.14 -4.83 2.88
N LYS A 27 -14.98 -4.35 1.64
CA LYS A 27 -16.03 -4.45 0.61
C LYS A 27 -16.18 -5.88 0.12
N ASP A 28 -15.07 -6.57 -0.13
CA ASP A 28 -15.08 -7.98 -0.53
C ASP A 28 -15.68 -8.85 0.59
N LEU A 29 -15.35 -8.58 1.85
CA LEU A 29 -15.97 -9.25 2.99
C LEU A 29 -17.48 -9.03 3.05
N TRP A 30 -17.94 -7.80 2.81
CA TRP A 30 -19.36 -7.49 2.74
C TRP A 30 -20.07 -8.28 1.63
N GLU A 31 -19.47 -8.35 0.44
CA GLU A 31 -20.04 -9.11 -0.67
C GLU A 31 -20.15 -10.60 -0.34
N LEU A 32 -19.08 -11.21 0.16
CA LEU A 32 -19.07 -12.62 0.56
C LEU A 32 -20.11 -12.89 1.65
N ALA A 33 -20.17 -12.03 2.67
CA ALA A 33 -21.14 -12.13 3.75
C ALA A 33 -22.58 -12.02 3.24
N SER A 34 -22.87 -11.07 2.34
CA SER A 34 -24.22 -10.85 1.79
C SER A 34 -24.78 -12.09 1.07
N ARG A 35 -23.89 -12.95 0.55
CA ARG A 35 -24.25 -14.20 -0.10
C ARG A 35 -24.30 -15.38 0.89
N ALA A 36 -23.39 -15.41 1.87
CA ALA A 36 -23.27 -16.47 2.88
C ALA A 36 -24.33 -16.42 4.00
N PHE A 37 -24.73 -15.21 4.42
CA PHE A 37 -25.43 -14.96 5.69
C PHE A 37 -26.77 -14.24 5.55
N LYS A 38 -27.48 -14.45 4.43
CA LYS A 38 -28.79 -13.81 4.13
C LYS A 38 -29.89 -13.93 5.19
N HIS A 39 -29.72 -14.81 6.18
CA HIS A 39 -30.69 -15.12 7.23
C HIS A 39 -30.35 -14.47 8.56
N LEU A 40 -29.16 -13.88 8.71
CA LEU A 40 -28.74 -13.26 9.96
C LEU A 40 -29.42 -11.91 10.16
N ALA A 41 -29.64 -11.54 11.41
CA ALA A 41 -30.06 -10.19 11.74
C ALA A 41 -28.96 -9.18 11.33
N PRO A 42 -29.30 -7.92 10.99
CA PRO A 42 -28.32 -6.92 10.58
C PRO A 42 -27.15 -6.76 11.55
N VAL A 43 -27.40 -6.82 12.86
CA VAL A 43 -26.37 -6.71 13.90
C VAL A 43 -25.40 -7.89 13.88
N GLU A 44 -25.91 -9.12 13.71
CA GLU A 44 -25.08 -10.32 13.62
C GLU A 44 -24.28 -10.35 12.32
N PHE A 45 -24.89 -9.89 11.24
CA PHE A 45 -24.26 -9.73 9.93
C PHE A 45 -23.07 -8.77 10.00
N GLU A 46 -23.26 -7.58 10.54
CA GLU A 46 -22.19 -6.59 10.69
C GLU A 46 -21.11 -7.07 11.66
N ARG A 47 -21.48 -7.71 12.78
CA ARG A 47 -20.53 -8.30 13.73
C ARG A 47 -19.61 -9.31 13.03
N ASN A 48 -20.17 -10.23 12.25
CA ASN A 48 -19.37 -11.23 11.54
C ASN A 48 -18.36 -10.57 10.59
N ILE A 49 -18.78 -9.57 9.82
CA ILE A 49 -17.89 -8.84 8.92
C ILE A 49 -16.79 -8.13 9.71
N TYR A 50 -17.15 -7.47 10.81
CA TYR A 50 -16.20 -6.74 11.64
C TYR A 50 -15.13 -7.65 12.27
N GLU A 51 -15.57 -8.76 12.86
CA GLU A 51 -14.68 -9.77 13.46
C GLU A 51 -13.74 -10.35 12.39
N ARG A 52 -14.28 -10.69 11.21
CA ARG A 52 -13.47 -11.21 10.10
C ARG A 52 -12.50 -10.18 9.56
N PHE A 53 -12.91 -8.93 9.44
CA PHE A 53 -12.04 -7.81 9.04
C PHE A 53 -10.86 -7.68 9.99
N CYS A 54 -11.08 -7.63 11.31
CA CYS A 54 -10.00 -7.52 12.28
C CYS A 54 -9.03 -8.71 12.23
N MET A 55 -9.54 -9.93 12.14
CA MET A 55 -8.70 -11.13 12.07
C MET A 55 -7.92 -11.24 10.75
N GLY A 56 -8.52 -10.78 9.65
CA GLY A 56 -7.94 -10.91 8.31
C GLY A 56 -7.07 -9.75 7.86
N LEU A 57 -7.00 -8.64 8.61
CA LEU A 57 -6.08 -7.54 8.32
C LEU A 57 -4.62 -7.99 8.40
N GLN A 58 -3.85 -7.67 7.37
CA GLN A 58 -2.43 -7.99 7.32
C GLN A 58 -1.60 -6.99 8.15
N ASN A 59 -1.96 -5.71 8.11
CA ASN A 59 -1.26 -4.66 8.85
C ASN A 59 -1.60 -4.78 10.35
N GLY A 60 -0.65 -5.31 11.13
CA GLY A 60 -0.79 -5.52 12.58
C GLY A 60 -1.08 -4.24 13.37
N ASN A 61 -0.56 -3.09 12.94
CA ASN A 61 -0.82 -1.80 13.58
C ASN A 61 -2.26 -1.35 13.35
N LEU A 62 -2.76 -1.46 12.11
CA LEU A 62 -4.17 -1.15 11.81
C LEU A 62 -5.10 -2.14 12.52
N ARG A 63 -4.79 -3.43 12.49
CA ARG A 63 -5.52 -4.45 13.24
C ARG A 63 -5.66 -4.09 14.72
N ASN A 64 -4.55 -3.74 15.37
CA ASN A 64 -4.57 -3.35 16.79
C ASN A 64 -5.42 -2.08 17.03
N LYS A 65 -5.38 -1.09 16.13
CA LYS A 65 -6.24 0.09 16.23
C LYS A 65 -7.73 -0.26 16.21
N PHE A 66 -8.15 -1.14 15.30
CA PHE A 66 -9.55 -1.58 15.19
C PHE A 66 -9.96 -2.49 16.35
N ILE A 67 -9.06 -3.33 16.88
CA ILE A 67 -9.35 -4.16 18.06
C ILE A 67 -9.53 -3.28 19.31
N LEU A 68 -8.63 -2.32 19.53
CA LEU A 68 -8.65 -1.46 20.72
C LEU A 68 -9.79 -0.43 20.68
N LYS A 69 -10.17 0.04 19.50
CA LYS A 69 -11.25 1.00 19.29
C LYS A 69 -12.21 0.48 18.22
N PRO A 70 -13.15 -0.40 18.60
CA PRO A 70 -14.12 -0.95 17.67
C PRO A 70 -14.90 0.14 16.94
N ALA A 71 -15.16 -0.07 15.65
CA ALA A 71 -16.06 0.79 14.90
C ALA A 71 -17.51 0.50 15.29
N GLU A 72 -18.35 1.53 15.32
CA GLU A 72 -19.77 1.40 15.67
C GLU A 72 -20.55 0.57 14.64
N ASN A 73 -20.17 0.68 13.36
CA ASN A 73 -20.79 -0.02 12.24
C ASN A 73 -19.82 -0.10 11.05
N MET A 74 -20.21 -0.85 10.03
CA MET A 74 -19.40 -1.05 8.84
C MET A 74 -19.16 0.22 8.00
N LEU A 75 -20.07 1.20 8.02
CA LEU A 75 -19.86 2.48 7.33
C LEU A 75 -18.67 3.25 7.94
N VAL A 76 -18.55 3.22 9.26
CA VAL A 76 -17.41 3.80 9.98
C VAL A 76 -16.11 3.07 9.65
N VAL A 77 -16.14 1.74 9.51
CA VAL A 77 -14.97 0.96 9.05
C VAL A 77 -14.53 1.41 7.66
N LEU A 78 -15.45 1.50 6.70
CA LEU A 78 -15.13 1.91 5.32
C LEU A 78 -14.56 3.33 5.26
N THR A 79 -15.07 4.23 6.09
CA THR A 79 -14.59 5.62 6.18
C THR A 79 -13.19 5.70 6.78
N LYS A 80 -12.96 5.00 7.90
CA LYS A 80 -11.64 4.98 8.57
C LYS A 80 -10.57 4.33 7.70
N THR A 81 -10.88 3.21 7.05
CA THR A 81 -9.93 2.51 6.17
C THR A 81 -9.51 3.37 4.98
N ARG A 82 -10.46 4.10 4.37
CA ARG A 82 -10.14 5.11 3.33
C ARG A 82 -9.22 6.21 3.85
N GLY A 83 -9.44 6.67 5.08
CA GLY A 83 -8.60 7.68 5.72
C GLY A 83 -7.16 7.19 5.93
N TYR A 84 -6.96 5.93 6.32
CA TYR A 84 -5.62 5.36 6.48
C TYR A 84 -4.86 5.25 5.16
N GLU A 85 -5.53 4.85 4.08
CA GLU A 85 -4.90 4.80 2.76
C GLU A 85 -4.47 6.17 2.26
N ALA A 86 -5.29 7.20 2.48
CA ALA A 86 -4.94 8.56 2.09
C ALA A 86 -3.69 9.07 2.83
N VAL A 87 -3.52 8.67 4.10
CA VAL A 87 -2.33 9.02 4.89
C VAL A 87 -1.10 8.25 4.41
N GLU A 88 -1.18 6.93 4.22
CA GLU A 88 -0.06 6.13 3.72
C GLU A 88 0.42 6.62 2.34
N GLN A 89 -0.50 6.92 1.42
CA GLN A 89 -0.15 7.51 0.12
C GLN A 89 0.53 8.88 0.26
N SER A 90 0.13 9.70 1.22
CA SER A 90 0.75 11.02 1.43
C SER A 90 2.16 10.93 2.02
N ASP A 91 2.40 9.94 2.89
CA ASP A 91 3.72 9.72 3.48
C ASP A 91 4.69 9.13 2.44
N ASP A 92 4.22 8.23 1.56
CA ASP A 92 5.02 7.70 0.44
C ASP A 92 5.42 8.80 -0.55
N VAL A 93 4.52 9.73 -0.87
CA VAL A 93 4.81 10.87 -1.75
C VAL A 93 5.86 11.78 -1.11
N ARG A 94 5.74 12.09 0.18
CA ARG A 94 6.75 12.88 0.90
C ARG A 94 8.11 12.19 0.94
N ALA A 95 8.14 10.89 1.21
CA ALA A 95 9.38 10.13 1.21
C ALA A 95 10.05 10.10 -0.18
N ALA A 96 9.26 9.99 -1.25
CA ALA A 96 9.76 10.08 -2.62
C ALA A 96 10.31 11.48 -2.95
N GLU A 97 9.61 12.54 -2.56
CA GLU A 97 10.07 13.93 -2.73
C GLU A 97 11.38 14.20 -1.96
N ASP A 98 11.50 13.70 -0.73
CA ASP A 98 12.72 13.80 0.07
C ASP A 98 13.88 13.01 -0.56
N SER A 99 13.60 11.82 -1.10
CA SER A 99 14.60 11.02 -1.83
C SER A 99 15.07 11.72 -3.12
N ILE A 100 14.17 12.38 -3.85
CA ILE A 100 14.51 13.18 -5.02
C ILE A 100 15.38 14.37 -4.61
N CYS A 101 15.01 15.09 -3.55
CA CYS A 101 15.81 16.20 -3.01
C CYS A 101 17.21 15.75 -2.57
N LEU A 102 17.34 14.58 -1.94
CA LEU A 102 18.63 14.01 -1.56
C LEU A 102 19.47 13.61 -2.79
N ALA A 103 18.87 12.99 -3.79
CA ALA A 103 19.55 12.64 -5.03
C ALA A 103 20.08 13.89 -5.76
N PHE A 104 19.27 14.95 -5.88
CA PHE A 104 19.71 16.21 -6.47
C PHE A 104 20.86 16.86 -5.71
N ARG A 105 20.86 16.79 -4.37
CA ARG A 105 21.98 17.29 -3.55
C ARG A 105 23.25 16.45 -3.70
N GLN A 106 23.13 15.13 -3.85
CA GLN A 106 24.28 14.26 -4.10
C GLN A 106 24.88 14.48 -5.50
N HIS A 107 24.05 14.65 -6.52
CA HIS A 107 24.51 14.94 -7.89
C HIS A 107 25.17 16.31 -8.03
N SER A 108 24.78 17.29 -7.22
CA SER A 108 25.44 18.61 -7.17
C SER A 108 26.82 18.58 -6.50
N LEU A 109 27.14 17.51 -5.76
CA LEU A 109 28.41 17.34 -5.04
C LEU A 109 29.41 16.42 -5.76
N THR A 110 29.03 15.79 -6.87
CA THR A 110 29.97 15.13 -7.78
C THR A 110 30.45 16.14 -8.82
N PRO A 111 31.71 16.59 -8.79
CA PRO A 111 32.27 17.28 -9.93
C PRO A 111 32.24 16.30 -11.10
N GLU A 112 31.60 16.67 -12.20
CA GLU A 112 31.76 15.97 -13.46
C GLU A 112 33.26 15.73 -13.69
N PRO A 113 33.72 14.49 -13.96
CA PRO A 113 35.05 14.32 -14.50
C PRO A 113 35.01 14.92 -15.91
N LEU A 114 35.54 16.15 -16.04
CA LEU A 114 35.78 16.79 -17.32
C LEU A 114 36.50 15.78 -18.21
N LEU A 115 35.77 15.23 -19.18
CA LEU A 115 36.29 14.39 -20.25
C LEU A 115 37.30 15.25 -21.01
N ARG A 116 38.57 15.15 -20.59
CA ARG A 116 39.71 15.81 -21.22
C ARG A 116 39.87 15.19 -22.60
N ARG A 117 39.21 15.79 -23.58
CA ARG A 117 39.33 15.46 -25.01
C ARG A 117 40.78 15.74 -25.41
N ASN A 118 41.60 14.68 -25.41
CA ASN A 118 42.98 14.73 -25.85
C ASN A 118 43.04 15.24 -27.29
N GLN A 119 43.53 16.47 -27.48
CA GLN A 119 44.06 16.91 -28.76
C GLN A 119 45.45 16.31 -28.95
N PRO A 120 45.79 15.75 -30.13
CA PRO A 120 47.18 15.48 -30.45
C PRO A 120 47.89 16.81 -30.77
N ALA A 121 48.90 17.14 -29.98
CA ALA A 121 49.84 18.21 -30.29
C ALA A 121 50.74 17.78 -31.46
N LEU A 122 50.91 18.67 -32.43
CA LEU A 122 51.92 18.62 -33.48
C LEU A 122 53.33 18.49 -32.87
N PRO A 123 54.24 17.69 -33.46
CA PRO A 123 55.66 17.96 -33.36
C PRO A 123 56.11 18.78 -34.58
N VAL A 124 56.51 20.02 -34.31
CA VAL A 124 57.37 20.82 -35.18
C VAL A 124 58.70 20.09 -35.30
N SER A 125 59.02 19.58 -36.50
CA SER A 125 60.36 19.13 -36.83
C SER A 125 61.03 20.21 -37.67
N GLY A 126 61.91 20.97 -37.03
CA GLY A 126 62.90 21.79 -37.72
C GLY A 126 64.27 21.37 -37.25
N GLU A 127 65.14 21.00 -38.18
CA GLU A 127 66.55 21.40 -38.16
C GLU A 127 67.20 21.19 -39.52
N CYS A 128 67.90 22.22 -39.96
CA CYS A 128 68.70 22.33 -41.16
C CYS A 128 70.04 21.60 -41.01
N CYS A 129 70.49 20.94 -42.08
CA CYS A 129 71.80 21.08 -42.74
C CYS A 129 71.78 20.23 -44.02
#